data_AF-A0A165CD76-F1
#
_entry.id   AF-A0A165CD76-F1
#
_cell.length_a   1.000
_cell.length_b   1.000
_cell.length_c   1.000
_cell.angle_alpha   90.00
_cell.angle_beta   90.00
_cell.angle_gamma   90.00
#
_symmetry.space_group_name_H-M   'P 1'
#
loop_
_entity.id
_entity.type
_entity.pdbx_description
1 polymer ?
#
loop_
_entity_poly.entity_id
_entity_poly.type
_entity_poly.pdbx_seq_one_letter_code
_entity_poly.pdbx_strand_id
1 'polypeptide(L)'
;MLVDQAEFLKRLTDLFATTNSRGGSIWLTHKRYTYQEGDVTMQAEGAADAREYPLLLRAVDGDDIKFSTVIQPSDLEIFHSAYGALIKTSMTSGLRKRDKKREKQRAERVAARKKKLAQDIVIEGPKRGNGRTKRQRRIKAAKKLDEARTRIRNAEAARAKKSSLPQAQ
;
A
#
# COMPACT_ATOMS: atom_id res chain seq x y z
N MET A 1 23.77 19.02 -3.83
CA MET A 1 23.77 20.36 -4.47
C MET A 1 22.34 20.91 -4.48
N LEU A 2 22.14 22.18 -4.12
CA LEU A 2 20.84 22.86 -4.26
C LEU A 2 20.68 23.34 -5.71
N VAL A 3 19.53 23.07 -6.30
CA VAL A 3 19.25 23.27 -7.73
C VAL A 3 17.87 23.93 -7.90
N ASP A 4 17.73 24.75 -8.93
CA ASP A 4 16.45 25.37 -9.29
C ASP A 4 15.40 24.33 -9.71
N GLN A 5 14.11 24.68 -9.63
CA GLN A 5 13.00 23.78 -9.90
C GLN A 5 13.03 23.21 -11.32
N ALA A 6 13.33 24.06 -12.33
CA ALA A 6 13.37 23.63 -13.73
C ALA A 6 14.58 22.74 -14.02
N GLU A 7 15.74 23.07 -13.45
CA GLU A 7 16.95 22.28 -13.60
C GLU A 7 16.86 20.94 -12.85
N PHE A 8 16.16 20.91 -11.71
CA PHE A 8 15.86 19.68 -10.97
C PHE A 8 15.12 18.66 -11.85
N LEU A 9 14.08 19.09 -12.57
CA LEU A 9 13.30 18.21 -13.45
C LEU A 9 14.12 17.69 -14.64
N LYS A 10 15.00 18.52 -15.22
CA LYS A 10 15.92 18.09 -16.29
C LYS A 10 16.88 17.02 -15.79
N ARG A 11 17.60 17.28 -14.70
CA ARG A 11 18.55 16.32 -14.09
C ARG A 11 17.85 15.03 -13.65
N LEU A 12 16.61 15.12 -13.16
CA LEU A 12 15.81 13.95 -12.80
C LEU A 12 15.43 13.10 -14.02
N THR A 13 15.13 13.75 -15.15
CA THR A 13 14.85 13.05 -16.41
C THR A 13 16.07 12.27 -16.89
N ASP A 14 17.24 12.92 -16.88
CA ASP A 14 18.51 12.30 -17.25
C ASP A 14 18.85 11.12 -16.32
N LEU A 15 18.60 11.29 -15.01
CA LEU A 15 18.80 10.23 -14.03
C LEU A 15 17.91 9.01 -14.31
N PHE A 16 16.63 9.21 -14.63
CA PHE A 16 15.75 8.10 -15.02
C PHE A 16 16.25 7.38 -16.28
N ALA A 17 16.75 8.12 -17.28
CA ALA A 17 17.29 7.53 -18.50
C ALA A 17 18.55 6.68 -18.24
N THR A 18 19.46 7.14 -17.37
CA THR A 18 20.67 6.39 -17.02
C THR A 18 20.37 5.19 -16.14
N THR A 19 19.51 5.32 -15.13
CA THR A 19 19.15 4.21 -14.23
C THR A 19 18.37 3.12 -14.96
N ASN A 20 17.52 3.47 -15.93
CA ASN A 20 16.77 2.48 -16.72
C ASN A 20 17.68 1.58 -17.60
N SER A 21 18.84 2.09 -18.03
CA SER A 21 19.81 1.31 -18.82
C SER A 21 20.82 0.55 -17.95
N ARG A 22 21.34 1.19 -16.90
CA ARG A 22 22.33 0.61 -15.98
C ARG A 22 21.72 -0.39 -14.99
N GLY A 23 20.45 -0.21 -14.62
CA GLY A 23 19.84 -0.85 -13.47
C GLY A 23 20.30 -0.16 -12.17
N GLY A 24 19.35 0.20 -11.33
CA GLY A 24 19.60 0.88 -10.06
C GLY A 24 18.30 1.31 -9.38
N SER A 25 18.43 1.98 -8.24
CA SER A 25 17.29 2.50 -7.49
C SER A 25 17.50 3.98 -7.19
N ILE A 26 16.49 4.79 -7.51
CA ILE A 26 16.49 6.21 -7.21
C ILE A 26 15.66 6.44 -5.95
N TRP A 27 16.25 7.12 -4.97
CA TRP A 27 15.56 7.52 -3.75
C TRP A 27 15.11 8.98 -3.87
N LEU A 28 13.79 9.18 -3.83
CA LEU A 28 13.16 10.50 -3.80
C LEU A 28 12.58 10.74 -2.42
N THR A 29 13.02 11.80 -1.75
CA THR A 29 12.56 12.16 -0.40
C THR A 29 11.92 13.53 -0.42
N HIS A 30 10.73 13.62 0.17
CA HIS A 30 9.97 14.85 0.35
C HIS A 30 9.95 15.16 1.84
N LYS A 31 10.48 16.32 2.24
CA LYS A 31 10.48 16.76 3.64
C LYS A 31 10.03 18.22 3.73
N ARG A 32 9.34 18.57 4.82
CA ARG A 32 9.07 19.95 5.17
C ARG A 32 10.38 20.68 5.43
N TYR A 33 10.61 21.79 4.77
CA TYR A 33 11.77 22.63 4.98
C TYR A 33 11.47 23.59 6.13
N THR A 34 12.08 23.34 7.29
CA THR A 34 11.89 24.13 8.52
C THR A 34 13.10 24.96 8.90
N TYR A 35 14.17 24.93 8.10
CA TYR A 35 15.40 25.67 8.39
C TYR A 35 15.29 27.10 7.87
N GLN A 36 14.93 28.02 8.77
CA GLN A 36 15.14 29.45 8.59
C GLN A 36 16.47 29.82 9.28
N GLU A 37 17.26 30.72 8.67
CA GLU A 37 18.44 31.33 9.32
C GLU A 37 17.95 32.27 10.43
N GLY A 38 17.55 31.69 11.56
CA GLY A 38 16.95 32.40 12.67
C GLY A 38 16.32 31.40 13.63
N ASP A 39 16.82 31.42 14.86
CA ASP A 39 16.44 30.67 16.05
C ASP A 39 15.24 29.70 15.92
N VAL A 40 15.49 28.41 16.15
CA VAL A 40 14.47 27.36 16.13
C VAL A 40 13.60 27.57 17.37
N THR A 41 12.59 28.43 17.27
CA THR A 41 11.62 28.62 18.36
C THR A 41 10.92 27.29 18.60
N MET A 42 11.27 26.61 19.70
CA MET A 42 10.60 25.42 20.21
C MET A 42 9.15 25.79 20.56
N GLN A 43 8.24 25.76 19.58
CA GLN A 43 6.82 25.94 19.85
C GLN A 43 6.26 24.64 20.46
N ALA A 44 5.56 24.81 21.58
CA ALA A 44 4.98 23.73 22.38
C ALA A 44 4.06 22.85 21.54
N GLU A 45 4.17 21.52 21.72
CA GLU A 45 3.34 20.51 21.08
C GLU A 45 1.84 20.82 21.32
N GLY A 46 1.11 21.17 20.26
CA GLY A 46 -0.36 21.23 20.32
C GLY A 46 -1.04 22.39 19.59
N ALA A 47 -0.33 23.41 19.11
CA ALA A 47 -0.93 24.44 18.27
C ALA A 47 -0.92 23.98 16.80
N ALA A 48 -2.07 24.02 16.12
CA ALA A 48 -2.14 23.80 14.68
C ALA A 48 -1.32 24.89 13.98
N ASP A 49 -0.14 24.54 13.47
CA ASP A 49 0.72 25.43 12.69
C ASP A 49 -0.04 25.93 11.45
N ALA A 50 -0.64 27.12 11.51
CA ALA A 50 -1.26 27.79 10.38
C ALA A 50 -0.23 28.37 9.38
N ARG A 51 1.03 27.95 9.48
CA ARG A 51 2.15 28.46 8.67
C ARG A 51 2.31 27.60 7.43
N GLU A 52 2.52 28.24 6.29
CA GLU A 52 2.91 27.57 5.05
C GLU A 52 4.42 27.32 5.07
N TYR A 53 4.82 26.10 4.72
CA TYR A 53 6.23 25.70 4.74
C TYR A 53 6.69 25.28 3.36
N PRO A 54 7.88 25.74 2.93
CA PRO A 54 8.50 25.22 1.72
C PRO A 54 8.76 23.72 1.83
N LEU A 55 8.80 23.03 0.70
CA LEU A 55 9.15 21.62 0.62
C LEU A 55 10.57 21.44 0.13
N LEU A 56 11.36 20.64 0.85
CA LEU A 56 12.66 20.17 0.41
C LEU A 56 12.49 18.81 -0.27
N LEU A 57 12.84 18.76 -1.55
CA LEU A 57 12.82 17.55 -2.35
C LEU A 57 14.25 17.15 -2.69
N ARG A 58 14.61 15.90 -2.40
CA ARG A 58 15.97 15.38 -2.63
C ARG A 58 15.91 14.08 -3.42
N ALA A 59 16.68 14.03 -4.50
CA ALA A 59 16.92 12.86 -5.32
C ALA A 59 18.33 12.32 -5.07
N VAL A 60 18.42 11.01 -4.90
CA VAL A 60 19.67 10.29 -4.64
C VAL A 60 19.71 9.03 -5.49
N ASP A 61 20.81 8.80 -6.20
CA ASP A 61 21.15 7.51 -6.84
C ASP A 61 22.37 6.93 -6.13
N GLY A 62 22.11 6.21 -5.04
CA GLY A 62 23.13 5.64 -4.16
C GLY A 62 24.05 6.72 -3.58
N ASP A 63 25.32 6.65 -3.92
CA ASP A 63 26.32 7.59 -3.42
C ASP A 63 26.78 8.66 -4.42
N ASP A 64 26.57 8.44 -5.72
CA ASP A 64 27.21 9.22 -6.78
C ASP A 64 26.49 10.54 -7.08
N ILE A 65 25.15 10.53 -7.13
CA ILE A 65 24.38 11.68 -7.60
C ILE A 65 23.39 12.11 -6.52
N LYS A 66 23.59 13.31 -5.96
CA LYS A 66 22.78 13.90 -4.87
C LYS A 66 22.43 15.36 -5.17
N PHE A 67 21.18 15.61 -5.54
CA PHE A 67 20.68 16.96 -5.78
C PHE A 67 19.34 17.19 -5.07
N SER A 68 19.09 18.43 -4.69
CA SER A 68 17.90 18.85 -3.96
C SER A 68 17.37 20.16 -4.49
N THR A 69 16.06 20.37 -4.35
CA THR A 69 15.40 21.63 -4.66
C THR A 69 14.48 22.03 -3.51
N VAL A 70 14.27 23.34 -3.35
CA VAL A 70 13.33 23.91 -2.39
C VAL A 70 12.16 24.50 -3.17
N ILE A 71 10.95 24.04 -2.85
CA ILE A 71 9.72 24.43 -3.55
C ILE A 71 8.91 25.29 -2.60
N GLN A 72 8.53 26.48 -3.06
CA GLN A 72 7.65 27.36 -2.30
C GLN A 72 6.20 26.86 -2.36
N PRO A 73 5.39 27.13 -1.31
CA PRO A 73 3.99 26.74 -1.29
C PRO A 73 3.19 27.25 -2.50
N SER A 74 3.53 28.46 -2.99
CA SER A 74 2.89 29.10 -4.16
C SER A 74 3.03 28.30 -5.46
N ASP A 75 4.19 27.67 -5.65
CA ASP A 75 4.56 27.02 -6.92
C ASP A 75 4.33 25.51 -6.88
N LEU A 76 3.83 25.01 -5.74
CA LEU A 76 3.69 23.59 -5.45
C LEU A 76 2.80 22.89 -6.47
N GLU A 77 1.65 23.47 -6.80
CA GLU A 77 0.69 22.87 -7.73
C GLU A 77 1.27 22.75 -9.15
N ILE A 78 1.95 23.81 -9.61
CA ILE A 78 2.62 23.85 -10.92
C ILE A 78 3.72 22.78 -10.95
N PHE A 79 4.59 22.76 -9.93
CA PHE A 79 5.66 21.77 -9.84
C PHE A 79 5.12 20.33 -9.79
N HIS A 80 4.09 20.07 -8.97
CA HIS A 80 3.50 18.73 -8.85
C HIS A 80 2.90 18.23 -10.17
N SER A 81 2.32 19.11 -10.99
CA SER A 81 1.79 18.74 -12.28
C SER A 81 2.90 18.24 -13.23
N ALA A 82 4.00 18.98 -13.34
CA ALA A 82 5.15 18.65 -14.18
C ALA A 82 5.92 17.43 -13.65
N TYR A 83 6.19 17.40 -12.35
CA TYR A 83 6.86 16.28 -11.66
C TYR A 83 6.04 14.99 -11.74
N GLY A 84 4.72 15.08 -11.54
CA GLY A 84 3.82 13.94 -11.64
C GLY A 84 3.73 13.38 -13.06
N ALA A 85 3.71 14.23 -14.08
CA ALA A 85 3.78 13.81 -15.47
C ALA A 85 5.11 13.10 -15.79
N LEU A 86 6.22 13.65 -15.30
CA LEU A 86 7.56 13.07 -15.46
C LEU A 86 7.66 11.67 -14.84
N ILE A 87 7.24 11.49 -13.59
CA ILE A 87 7.29 10.19 -12.91
C ILE A 87 6.41 9.16 -13.62
N LYS A 88 5.19 9.53 -14.00
CA LYS A 88 4.29 8.63 -14.72
C LYS A 88 4.93 8.18 -16.02
N THR A 89 5.55 9.09 -16.76
CA THR A 89 6.20 8.78 -18.03
C THR A 89 7.41 7.88 -17.83
N SER A 90 8.27 8.18 -16.84
CA SER A 90 9.49 7.42 -16.59
C SER A 90 9.25 6.02 -16.00
N MET A 91 8.25 5.85 -15.12
CA MET A 91 7.99 4.57 -14.44
C MET A 91 7.06 3.62 -15.23
N THR A 92 6.17 4.14 -16.09
CA THR A 92 5.17 3.29 -16.77
C THR A 92 5.80 2.27 -17.73
N SER A 93 6.97 2.57 -18.30
CA SER A 93 7.68 1.66 -19.20
C SER A 93 8.32 0.47 -18.46
N GLY A 94 8.82 0.68 -17.24
CA GLY A 94 9.56 -0.33 -16.47
C GLY A 94 8.67 -1.25 -15.61
N LEU A 95 7.45 -0.83 -15.27
CA LEU A 95 6.57 -1.63 -14.41
C LEU A 95 5.76 -2.67 -15.20
N ARG A 96 5.71 -3.90 -14.68
CA ARG A 96 4.83 -4.94 -15.24
C ARG A 96 3.38 -4.49 -15.16
N LYS A 97 2.65 -4.64 -16.28
CA LYS A 97 1.22 -4.35 -16.34
C LYS A 97 0.45 -5.14 -15.27
N ARG A 98 -0.52 -4.49 -14.64
CA ARG A 98 -1.39 -5.12 -13.65
C ARG A 98 -2.19 -6.25 -14.28
N ASP A 99 -2.00 -7.46 -13.79
CA ASP A 99 -2.72 -8.66 -14.23
C ASP A 99 -4.17 -8.67 -13.69
N LYS A 100 -5.05 -7.84 -14.27
CA LYS A 100 -6.46 -7.71 -13.87
C LYS A 100 -7.17 -9.07 -13.81
N LYS A 101 -6.83 -10.00 -14.70
CA LYS A 101 -7.36 -11.38 -14.73
C LYS A 101 -6.99 -12.16 -13.47
N ARG A 102 -5.73 -12.11 -13.03
CA ARG A 102 -5.24 -12.85 -11.85
C ARG A 102 -5.87 -12.30 -10.57
N GLU A 103 -5.99 -10.98 -10.47
CA GLU A 103 -6.65 -10.34 -9.33
C GLU A 103 -8.14 -10.65 -9.27
N LYS A 104 -8.85 -10.56 -10.41
CA LYS A 104 -10.26 -10.94 -10.50
C LYS A 104 -10.48 -12.40 -10.10
N GLN A 105 -9.64 -13.32 -10.60
CA GLN A 105 -9.69 -14.73 -10.19
C GLN A 105 -9.43 -14.92 -8.69
N ARG A 106 -8.50 -14.16 -8.10
CA ARG A 106 -8.24 -14.21 -6.66
C ARG A 106 -9.44 -13.70 -5.86
N ALA A 107 -10.05 -12.60 -6.30
CA ALA A 107 -11.25 -12.04 -5.68
C ALA A 107 -12.44 -13.00 -5.79
N GLU A 108 -12.68 -13.59 -6.96
CA GLU A 108 -13.73 -14.59 -7.19
C GLU A 108 -13.51 -15.85 -6.34
N ARG A 109 -12.28 -16.35 -6.23
CA ARG A 109 -11.96 -17.50 -5.36
C ARG A 109 -12.24 -17.20 -3.89
N VAL A 110 -11.89 -15.99 -3.43
CA VAL A 110 -12.18 -15.56 -2.06
C VAL A 110 -13.69 -15.42 -1.85
N ALA A 111 -14.41 -14.80 -2.79
CA ALA A 111 -15.86 -14.67 -2.73
C ALA A 111 -16.57 -16.03 -2.75
N ALA A 112 -16.14 -16.95 -3.63
CA ALA A 112 -16.66 -18.31 -3.70
C ALA A 112 -16.39 -19.09 -2.40
N ARG A 113 -15.21 -18.91 -1.78
CA ARG A 113 -14.90 -19.51 -0.47
C ARG A 113 -15.79 -18.94 0.63
N LYS A 114 -16.02 -17.62 0.66
CA LYS A 114 -16.94 -16.98 1.60
C LYS A 114 -18.38 -17.47 1.40
N LYS A 115 -18.85 -17.56 0.16
CA LYS A 115 -20.19 -18.09 -0.18
C LYS A 115 -20.35 -19.54 0.26
N LYS A 116 -19.35 -20.40 0.01
CA LYS A 116 -19.35 -21.79 0.49
C LYS A 116 -19.36 -21.89 2.02
N LEU A 117 -18.68 -20.97 2.71
CA LEU A 117 -18.69 -20.90 4.17
C LEU A 117 -20.04 -20.40 4.72
N ALA A 118 -20.74 -19.54 3.99
CA ALA A 118 -22.03 -18.98 4.40
C ALA A 118 -23.22 -19.91 4.09
N GLN A 119 -23.15 -20.72 3.04
CA GLN A 119 -24.22 -21.66 2.67
C GLN A 119 -24.25 -22.87 3.60
N ASP A 120 -25.41 -23.13 4.20
CA ASP A 120 -25.63 -24.33 5.00
C ASP A 120 -25.90 -25.54 4.10
N ILE A 121 -25.34 -26.69 4.48
CA ILE A 121 -25.50 -27.94 3.73
C ILE A 121 -26.79 -28.64 4.22
N VAL A 122 -27.83 -28.65 3.39
CA VAL A 122 -29.09 -29.34 3.72
C VAL A 122 -28.86 -30.87 3.73
N ILE A 123 -29.21 -31.51 4.86
CA ILE A 123 -29.05 -32.95 5.06
C ILE A 123 -30.37 -33.67 4.72
N GLU A 124 -30.60 -33.91 3.43
CA GLU A 124 -31.75 -34.70 2.96
C GLU A 124 -31.37 -36.17 2.68
N GLY A 125 -32.33 -37.07 2.90
CA GLY A 125 -32.28 -38.48 2.48
C GLY A 125 -32.59 -39.49 3.60
N PRO A 126 -32.81 -40.77 3.24
CA PRO A 126 -33.16 -41.83 4.17
C PRO A 126 -32.00 -42.20 5.12
N LYS A 127 -32.34 -42.51 6.37
CA LYS A 127 -31.36 -42.89 7.42
C LYS A 127 -30.77 -44.29 7.22
N ARG A 128 -31.50 -45.19 6.57
CA ARG A 128 -31.15 -46.61 6.32
C ARG A 128 -31.36 -46.95 4.84
N GLY A 129 -30.76 -48.04 4.36
CA GLY A 129 -30.93 -48.52 2.99
C GLY A 129 -30.19 -47.70 1.93
N ASN A 130 -30.65 -47.79 0.68
CA ASN A 130 -30.05 -47.08 -0.45
C ASN A 130 -30.11 -45.55 -0.21
N GLY A 131 -28.99 -44.85 -0.35
CA GLY A 131 -28.87 -43.41 -0.04
C GLY A 131 -28.28 -43.07 1.34
N ARG A 132 -28.15 -44.04 2.27
CA ARG A 132 -27.49 -43.83 3.58
C ARG A 132 -26.09 -43.24 3.45
N THR A 133 -25.28 -43.74 2.52
CA THR A 133 -23.89 -43.28 2.29
C THR A 133 -23.85 -41.82 1.84
N LYS A 134 -24.79 -41.39 0.98
CA LYS A 134 -24.91 -39.99 0.55
C LYS A 134 -25.25 -39.08 1.74
N ARG A 135 -26.20 -39.50 2.59
CA ARG A 135 -26.57 -38.78 3.82
C ARG A 135 -25.39 -38.67 4.80
N GLN A 136 -24.64 -39.74 5.03
CA GLN A 136 -23.45 -39.71 5.89
C GLN A 136 -22.37 -38.74 5.40
N ARG A 137 -22.14 -38.68 4.07
CA ARG A 137 -21.20 -37.72 3.47
C ARG A 137 -21.64 -36.26 3.71
N ARG A 138 -22.93 -35.97 3.57
CA ARG A 138 -23.50 -34.63 3.85
C ARG A 138 -23.34 -34.24 5.32
N ILE A 139 -23.63 -35.16 6.26
CA ILE A 139 -23.44 -34.93 7.70
C ILE A 139 -21.97 -34.62 8.02
N LYS A 140 -21.02 -35.40 7.46
CA LYS A 140 -19.59 -35.17 7.66
C LYS A 140 -19.15 -33.81 7.08
N ALA A 141 -19.70 -33.42 5.93
CA ALA A 141 -19.42 -32.13 5.31
C ALA A 141 -19.97 -30.96 6.15
N ALA A 142 -21.18 -31.07 6.70
CA ALA A 142 -21.78 -30.07 7.59
C ALA A 142 -20.94 -29.88 8.86
N LYS A 143 -20.59 -30.97 9.55
CA LYS A 143 -19.70 -30.91 10.73
C LYS A 143 -18.37 -30.20 10.43
N LYS A 144 -17.75 -30.52 9.29
CA LYS A 144 -16.50 -29.89 8.85
C LYS A 144 -16.66 -28.39 8.55
N LEU A 145 -17.83 -27.97 8.04
CA LEU A 145 -18.15 -26.55 7.82
C LEU A 145 -18.25 -25.79 9.15
N ASP A 146 -18.95 -26.37 10.13
CA ASP A 146 -19.13 -25.77 11.46
C ASP A 146 -17.80 -25.66 12.23
N GLU A 147 -16.96 -26.70 12.16
CA GLU A 147 -15.59 -26.66 12.67
C GLU A 147 -14.75 -25.57 11.99
N ALA A 148 -14.94 -25.34 10.69
CA ALA A 148 -14.23 -24.27 9.99
C ALA A 148 -14.73 -22.88 10.43
N ARG A 149 -16.04 -22.70 10.60
CA ARG A 149 -16.66 -21.45 11.09
C ARG A 149 -16.19 -21.11 12.51
N THR A 150 -16.20 -22.08 13.41
CA THR A 150 -15.73 -21.91 14.80
C THR A 150 -14.24 -21.55 14.86
N ARG A 151 -13.39 -22.21 14.06
CA ARG A 151 -11.97 -21.84 13.95
C ARG A 151 -11.76 -20.41 13.47
N ILE A 152 -12.53 -19.97 12.48
CA ILE A 152 -12.45 -18.59 11.97
C ILE A 152 -12.88 -17.58 13.04
N ARG A 153 -14.01 -17.83 13.71
CA ARG A 153 -14.51 -16.98 14.80
C ARG A 153 -13.50 -16.86 15.94
N ASN A 154 -12.87 -17.96 16.32
CA ASN A 154 -11.84 -17.98 17.37
C ASN A 154 -10.58 -17.22 16.93
N ALA A 155 -10.17 -17.34 15.67
CA ALA A 155 -9.04 -16.59 15.12
C ALA A 155 -9.31 -15.08 15.06
N GLU A 156 -10.54 -14.67 14.72
CA GLU A 156 -10.96 -13.27 14.74
C GLU A 156 -10.99 -12.71 16.16
N ALA A 157 -11.54 -13.45 17.13
CA ALA A 157 -11.53 -13.06 18.54
C ALA A 157 -10.09 -12.94 19.09
N ALA A 158 -9.19 -13.85 18.71
CA ALA A 158 -7.78 -13.78 19.11
C ALA A 158 -7.06 -12.57 18.48
N ARG A 159 -7.37 -12.21 17.22
CA ARG A 159 -6.85 -11.00 16.57
C ARG A 159 -7.37 -9.73 17.24
N ALA A 160 -8.66 -9.67 17.56
CA ALA A 160 -9.26 -8.54 18.26
C ALA A 160 -8.64 -8.32 19.65
N LYS A 161 -8.39 -9.41 20.40
CA LYS A 161 -7.68 -9.36 21.69
C LYS A 161 -6.25 -8.83 21.52
N LYS A 162 -5.52 -9.26 20.49
CA LYS A 162 -4.16 -8.78 20.19
C LYS A 162 -4.12 -7.30 19.81
N SER A 163 -5.10 -6.81 19.05
CA SER A 163 -5.19 -5.39 18.71
C SER A 163 -5.61 -4.50 19.89
N SER A 164 -6.30 -5.06 20.89
CA SER A 164 -6.69 -4.33 22.10
C SER A 164 -5.63 -4.32 23.22
N LEU A 165 -4.54 -5.10 23.08
CA LEU A 165 -3.43 -5.03 24.03
C LEU A 165 -2.63 -3.73 23.76
N PRO A 166 -2.44 -2.86 24.77
CA PRO A 166 -1.63 -1.66 24.58
C PRO A 166 -0.20 -2.06 24.22
N GLN A 167 0.38 -1.40 23.20
CA GLN A 167 1.80 -1.52 22.92
C GLN A 167 2.55 -1.04 24.18
N ALA A 168 3.25 -1.95 24.84
CA ALA A 168 4.18 -1.60 25.91
C ALA A 168 5.22 -0.65 25.32
N GLN A 169 5.31 0.53 25.94
CA GLN A 169 6.31 1.56 25.65
C GLN A 169 7.72 1.05 25.94
#